data_AF-A0A379VQ80-F1
#
_entry.id   AF-A0A379VQ80-F1
#
_cell.length_a   1.000
_cell.length_b   1.000
_cell.length_c   1.000
_cell.angle_alpha   90.00
_cell.angle_beta   90.00
_cell.angle_gamma   90.00
#
_symmetry.space_group_name_H-M   'P 1'
#
loop_
_entity.id
_entity.type
_entity.pdbx_description
1 polymer ?
#
loop_
_entity_poly.entity_id
_entity_poly.type
_entity_poly.pdbx_seq_one_letter_code
_entity_poly.pdbx_strand_id
1 'polypeptide(L)'
;MSHSSAPERATGAVITEWRPEDPAFWQQRGHRVASRNLWISVPCLLLAFCVWMLFSAVAVNLPKVGFNFTTDQLFMLTALPSVSGALLRVPYSFMVPLFGGRRWTAFSTGILIVPCVWLGFAVQDTSTPFSTFIIISLLCGFAGANFASSMANISFFFPKQKQGGALGLNGGLGNMGVSVMQLVAPLVVSLSIFAAFGSHGVEQPDGSQLYLANAAWIWGAFPGHFYAGGVVRHERTGDV
;
A
#
# COMPACT_ATOMS: atom_id res chain seq x y z
N MET A 1 25.55 -46.29 5.61
CA MET A 1 24.46 -45.77 6.46
C MET A 1 23.70 -44.75 5.63
N SER A 2 22.42 -45.03 5.35
CA SER A 2 21.55 -44.19 4.51
C SER A 2 21.08 -42.99 5.34
N HIS A 3 21.52 -41.78 4.98
CA HIS A 3 20.98 -40.56 5.58
C HIS A 3 19.64 -40.24 4.90
N SER A 4 18.56 -40.65 5.58
CA SER A 4 17.21 -40.17 5.28
C SER A 4 17.14 -38.68 5.60
N SER A 5 17.04 -37.83 4.58
CA SER A 5 16.79 -36.40 4.76
C SER A 5 15.33 -36.21 5.14
N ALA A 6 15.10 -35.85 6.41
CA ALA A 6 13.79 -35.45 6.89
C ALA A 6 13.27 -34.25 6.08
N PRO A 7 11.94 -34.14 5.85
CA PRO A 7 11.37 -33.04 5.10
C PRO A 7 11.61 -31.74 5.87
N GLU A 8 12.38 -30.83 5.27
CA GLU A 8 12.64 -29.49 5.78
C GLU A 8 11.29 -28.76 5.94
N ARG A 9 10.86 -28.57 7.21
CA ARG A 9 9.69 -27.75 7.53
C ARG A 9 9.92 -26.37 6.92
N ALA A 10 8.98 -25.93 6.08
CA ALA A 10 8.99 -24.65 5.37
C ALA A 10 8.77 -23.46 6.33
N THR A 11 9.67 -23.25 7.28
CA THR A 11 9.68 -22.08 8.16
C THR A 11 10.41 -20.95 7.46
N GLY A 12 9.69 -20.04 6.79
CA GLY A 12 10.08 -18.64 6.54
C GLY A 12 11.55 -18.31 6.20
N ALA A 13 12.30 -19.22 5.60
CA ALA A 13 13.75 -19.13 5.48
C ALA A 13 14.15 -18.18 4.35
N VAL A 14 15.33 -17.59 4.51
CA VAL A 14 15.96 -16.74 3.48
C VAL A 14 16.36 -17.61 2.30
N ILE A 15 16.04 -17.19 1.08
CA ILE A 15 16.60 -17.77 -0.15
C ILE A 15 18.05 -17.30 -0.26
N THR A 16 18.96 -18.23 -0.10
CA THR A 16 20.40 -18.06 -0.37
C THR A 16 20.75 -18.40 -1.82
N GLU A 17 19.98 -19.30 -2.46
CA GLU A 17 20.21 -19.72 -3.84
C GLU A 17 18.96 -19.46 -4.71
N TRP A 18 19.09 -18.55 -5.66
CA TRP A 18 18.00 -18.16 -6.57
C TRP A 18 18.46 -18.14 -8.03
N ARG A 19 17.99 -19.12 -8.81
CA ARG A 19 18.35 -19.29 -10.24
C ARG A 19 17.11 -19.26 -11.14
N PRO A 20 16.41 -18.11 -11.27
CA PRO A 20 15.13 -18.04 -11.98
C PRO A 20 15.25 -18.33 -13.48
N GLU A 21 16.44 -18.20 -14.07
CA GLU A 21 16.72 -18.49 -15.48
C GLU A 21 16.97 -19.97 -15.76
N ASP A 22 17.23 -20.80 -14.74
CA ASP A 22 17.38 -22.25 -14.90
C ASP A 22 15.98 -22.91 -14.98
N PRO A 23 15.63 -23.55 -16.11
CA PRO A 23 14.31 -24.16 -16.28
C PRO A 23 13.99 -25.25 -15.24
N ALA A 24 14.98 -26.04 -14.82
CA ALA A 24 14.77 -27.10 -13.84
C ALA A 24 14.46 -26.49 -12.46
N PHE A 25 15.23 -25.48 -12.06
CA PHE A 25 14.99 -24.74 -10.81
C PHE A 25 13.61 -24.05 -10.83
N TRP A 26 13.26 -23.41 -11.95
CA TRP A 26 12.01 -22.69 -12.10
C TRP A 26 10.80 -23.62 -11.94
N GLN A 27 10.83 -24.80 -12.56
CA GLN A 27 9.76 -25.80 -12.46
C GLN A 27 9.65 -26.43 -11.06
N GLN A 28 10.79 -26.72 -10.42
CA GLN A 28 10.80 -27.37 -9.11
C GLN A 28 10.40 -26.44 -7.97
N ARG A 29 10.88 -25.18 -7.96
CA ARG A 29 10.69 -24.25 -6.83
C ARG A 29 10.45 -22.80 -7.22
N GLY A 30 11.15 -22.30 -8.24
CA GLY A 30 11.18 -20.88 -8.60
C GLY A 30 9.79 -20.30 -8.89
N HIS A 31 9.01 -20.96 -9.73
CA HIS A 31 7.68 -20.49 -10.13
C HIS A 31 6.74 -20.31 -8.93
N ARG A 32 6.69 -21.29 -8.02
CA ARG A 32 5.81 -21.25 -6.84
C ARG A 32 6.16 -20.08 -5.92
N VAL A 33 7.46 -19.86 -5.70
CA VAL A 33 7.94 -18.75 -4.87
C VAL A 33 7.64 -17.42 -5.54
N ALA A 34 7.96 -17.25 -6.83
CA ALA A 34 7.73 -16.02 -7.56
C ALA A 34 6.24 -15.65 -7.62
N SER A 35 5.38 -16.62 -7.91
CA SER A 35 3.92 -16.46 -7.94
C SER A 35 3.37 -16.00 -6.59
N ARG A 36 3.81 -16.62 -5.48
CA ARG A 36 3.40 -16.20 -4.14
C ARG A 36 3.81 -14.76 -3.83
N ASN A 37 5.05 -14.38 -4.14
CA ASN A 37 5.52 -13.01 -3.91
C ASN A 37 4.75 -11.99 -4.77
N LEU A 38 4.45 -12.32 -6.03
CA LEU A 38 3.65 -11.49 -6.91
C LEU A 38 2.23 -11.27 -6.37
N TRP A 39 1.53 -12.35 -5.99
CA TRP A 39 0.17 -12.26 -5.48
C TRP A 39 0.06 -11.60 -4.10
N ILE A 40 1.15 -11.48 -3.35
CA ILE A 40 1.21 -10.65 -2.13
C ILE A 40 1.53 -9.19 -2.49
N SER A 41 2.42 -8.96 -3.47
CA SER A 41 2.81 -7.62 -3.90
C SER A 41 1.65 -6.85 -4.53
N VAL A 42 0.83 -7.50 -5.36
CA VAL A 42 -0.33 -6.90 -6.03
C VAL A 42 -1.29 -6.20 -5.04
N PRO A 43 -1.86 -6.87 -4.02
CA PRO A 43 -2.76 -6.22 -3.08
C PRO A 43 -2.05 -5.17 -2.21
N CYS A 44 -0.78 -5.38 -1.84
CA CYS A 44 0.00 -4.37 -1.11
C CYS A 44 0.17 -3.08 -1.93
N LEU A 45 0.45 -3.21 -3.23
CA LEU A 45 0.60 -2.08 -4.12
C LEU A 45 -0.76 -1.42 -4.41
N LEU A 46 -1.81 -2.21 -4.65
CA LEU A 46 -3.17 -1.71 -4.81
C LEU A 46 -3.59 -0.84 -3.63
N LEU A 47 -3.41 -1.33 -2.39
CA LEU A 47 -3.68 -0.56 -1.17
C LEU A 47 -2.84 0.72 -1.10
N ALA A 48 -1.57 0.67 -1.50
CA ALA A 48 -0.74 1.87 -1.54
C ALA A 48 -1.31 2.93 -2.50
N PHE A 49 -1.83 2.54 -3.66
CA PHE A 49 -2.51 3.49 -4.56
C PHE A 49 -3.83 4.01 -3.98
N CYS A 50 -4.58 3.21 -3.21
CA CYS A 50 -5.75 3.70 -2.48
C CYS A 50 -5.36 4.83 -1.51
N VAL A 51 -4.33 4.61 -0.69
CA VAL A 51 -3.86 5.61 0.29
C VAL A 51 -3.23 6.83 -0.40
N TRP A 52 -2.51 6.62 -1.50
CA TRP A 52 -1.87 7.72 -2.23
C TRP A 52 -2.91 8.74 -2.73
N MET A 53 -4.02 8.26 -3.29
CA MET A 53 -5.05 9.10 -3.89
C MET A 53 -6.19 9.47 -2.94
N LEU A 54 -6.05 9.20 -1.64
CA LEU A 54 -7.11 9.33 -0.64
C LEU A 54 -7.76 10.73 -0.61
N PHE A 55 -6.95 11.78 -0.74
CA PHE A 55 -7.42 13.16 -0.75
C PHE A 55 -8.31 13.51 -1.95
N SER A 56 -8.25 12.76 -3.06
CA SER A 56 -9.14 13.00 -4.21
C SER A 56 -10.62 12.75 -3.87
N ALA A 57 -10.91 11.83 -2.93
CA ALA A 57 -12.26 11.59 -2.44
C ALA A 57 -12.58 12.42 -1.18
N VAL A 58 -11.60 12.61 -0.29
CA VAL A 58 -11.82 13.32 0.99
C VAL A 58 -11.97 14.82 0.79
N ALA A 59 -11.13 15.47 -0.03
CA ALA A 59 -11.11 16.93 -0.17
C ALA A 59 -12.45 17.51 -0.63
N VAL A 60 -13.17 16.79 -1.50
CA VAL A 60 -14.50 17.19 -2.00
C VAL A 60 -15.56 17.17 -0.89
N ASN A 61 -15.36 16.38 0.16
CA ASN A 61 -16.32 16.22 1.25
C ASN A 61 -15.93 17.00 2.52
N LEU A 62 -14.73 17.60 2.59
CA LEU A 62 -14.31 18.43 3.72
C LEU A 62 -15.28 19.60 4.01
N PRO A 63 -15.77 20.36 3.02
CA PRO A 63 -16.77 21.41 3.28
C PRO A 63 -18.09 20.87 3.84
N LYS A 64 -18.48 19.64 3.47
CA LYS A 64 -19.72 19.01 3.92
C LYS A 64 -19.70 18.60 5.39
N VAL A 65 -18.52 18.53 6.00
CA VAL A 65 -18.34 18.26 7.43
C VAL A 65 -17.92 19.51 8.23
N GLY A 66 -17.98 20.70 7.60
CA GLY A 66 -17.79 21.99 8.27
C GLY A 66 -16.40 22.63 8.13
N PHE A 67 -15.48 22.08 7.32
CA PHE A 67 -14.20 22.75 7.04
C PHE A 67 -14.37 23.87 6.00
N ASN A 68 -13.82 25.04 6.28
CA ASN A 68 -13.87 26.21 5.40
C ASN A 68 -12.55 26.46 4.67
N PHE A 69 -11.99 25.43 4.03
CA PHE A 69 -10.80 25.58 3.18
C PHE A 69 -11.15 26.20 1.83
N THR A 70 -10.24 26.99 1.26
CA THR A 70 -10.42 27.55 -0.08
C THR A 70 -10.32 26.45 -1.14
N THR A 71 -10.87 26.68 -2.33
CA THR A 71 -10.74 25.76 -3.46
C THR A 71 -9.29 25.42 -3.77
N ASP A 72 -8.40 26.42 -3.74
CA ASP A 72 -6.96 26.24 -3.97
C ASP A 72 -6.32 25.35 -2.89
N GLN A 73 -6.69 25.55 -1.63
CA GLN A 73 -6.26 24.69 -0.52
C GLN A 73 -6.71 23.24 -0.70
N LEU A 74 -7.96 23.01 -1.12
CA LEU A 74 -8.47 21.66 -1.39
C LEU A 74 -7.72 20.98 -2.54
N PHE A 75 -7.47 21.70 -3.65
CA PHE A 75 -6.66 21.17 -4.75
C PHE A 75 -5.22 20.89 -4.32
N MET A 76 -4.63 21.76 -3.50
CA MET A 76 -3.28 21.55 -2.98
C MET A 76 -3.19 20.26 -2.15
N LEU A 77 -4.19 19.94 -1.32
CA LEU A 77 -4.24 18.68 -0.57
C LEU A 77 -4.29 17.44 -1.49
N THR A 78 -4.85 17.55 -2.69
CA THR A 78 -4.82 16.46 -3.69
C THR A 78 -3.50 16.37 -4.45
N ALA A 79 -2.75 17.48 -4.58
CA ALA A 79 -1.52 17.55 -5.36
C ALA A 79 -0.27 17.15 -4.55
N LEU A 80 -0.19 17.57 -3.29
CA LEU A 80 0.95 17.32 -2.40
C LEU A 80 1.40 15.86 -2.24
N PRO A 81 0.51 14.84 -2.21
CA PRO A 81 0.95 13.45 -2.11
C PRO A 81 1.83 13.03 -3.29
N SER A 82 1.62 13.63 -4.47
CA SER A 82 2.46 13.38 -5.64
C SER A 82 3.86 13.97 -5.50
N VAL A 83 4.01 15.09 -4.77
CA VAL A 83 5.31 15.73 -4.53
C VAL A 83 6.20 14.84 -3.66
N SER A 84 5.74 14.47 -2.47
CA SER A 84 6.50 13.59 -1.58
C SER A 84 6.68 12.19 -2.19
N GLY A 85 5.66 11.67 -2.87
CA GLY A 85 5.75 10.39 -3.58
C GLY A 85 6.84 10.39 -4.67
N ALA A 86 6.91 11.43 -5.50
CA ALA A 86 7.95 11.55 -6.52
C ALA A 86 9.35 11.64 -5.92
N LEU A 87 9.53 12.45 -4.87
CA LEU A 87 10.81 12.59 -4.16
C LEU A 87 11.28 11.27 -3.54
N LEU A 88 10.35 10.50 -2.96
CA LEU A 88 10.67 9.27 -2.23
C LEU A 88 10.82 8.04 -3.13
N ARG A 89 10.36 8.07 -4.40
CA ARG A 89 10.50 6.93 -5.32
C ARG A 89 11.94 6.46 -5.49
N VAL A 90 12.88 7.39 -5.63
CA VAL A 90 14.30 7.05 -5.81
C VAL A 90 14.85 6.37 -4.53
N PRO A 91 14.76 7.00 -3.32
CA PRO A 91 15.11 6.34 -2.07
C PRO A 91 14.48 4.96 -1.90
N TYR A 92 13.17 4.84 -2.16
CA TYR A 92 12.42 3.59 -1.99
C TYR A 92 12.94 2.44 -2.86
N SER A 93 13.46 2.74 -4.05
CA SER A 93 14.04 1.70 -4.91
C SER A 93 15.33 1.10 -4.32
N PHE A 94 16.10 1.88 -3.57
CA PHE A 94 17.31 1.42 -2.86
C PHE A 94 17.00 0.67 -1.55
N MET A 95 15.83 0.86 -0.96
CA MET A 95 15.48 0.20 0.30
C MET A 95 15.26 -1.31 0.16
N VAL A 96 14.81 -1.77 -1.01
CA VAL A 96 14.60 -3.20 -1.30
C VAL A 96 15.89 -4.01 -1.22
N PRO A 97 17.00 -3.64 -1.90
CA PRO A 97 18.25 -4.38 -1.76
C PRO A 97 18.87 -4.26 -0.36
N LEU A 98 18.64 -3.16 0.37
CA LEU A 98 19.20 -2.97 1.72
C LEU A 98 18.47 -3.78 2.80
N PHE A 99 17.14 -3.78 2.80
CA PHE A 99 16.33 -4.40 3.86
C PHE A 99 15.71 -5.74 3.43
N GLY A 100 15.74 -6.05 2.14
CA GLY A 100 15.04 -7.17 1.52
C GLY A 100 13.56 -6.88 1.28
N GLY A 101 13.04 -7.40 0.16
CA GLY A 101 11.66 -7.18 -0.28
C GLY A 101 10.60 -7.45 0.78
N ARG A 102 10.69 -8.58 1.48
CA ARG A 102 9.73 -8.96 2.54
C ARG A 102 9.57 -7.90 3.62
N ARG A 103 10.69 -7.48 4.21
CA ARG A 103 10.69 -6.56 5.35
C ARG A 103 10.29 -5.17 4.88
N TRP A 104 10.82 -4.75 3.73
CA TRP A 104 10.50 -3.45 3.18
C TRP A 104 9.03 -3.34 2.78
N THR A 105 8.45 -4.32 2.08
CA THR A 105 7.03 -4.31 1.73
C THR A 105 6.12 -4.32 2.97
N ALA A 106 6.48 -5.09 4.01
CA ALA A 106 5.73 -5.08 5.25
C ALA A 106 5.79 -3.72 5.96
N PHE A 107 6.98 -3.15 6.05
CA PHE A 107 7.19 -1.83 6.65
C PHE A 107 6.48 -0.73 5.86
N SER A 108 6.73 -0.64 4.55
CA SER A 108 6.24 0.44 3.69
C SER A 108 4.73 0.43 3.50
N THR A 109 4.07 -0.71 3.65
CA THR A 109 2.60 -0.78 3.71
C THR A 109 2.10 -0.56 5.14
N GLY A 110 2.78 -1.07 6.17
CA GLY A 110 2.40 -0.89 7.57
C GLY A 110 2.40 0.57 8.02
N ILE A 111 3.38 1.37 7.59
CA ILE A 111 3.44 2.81 7.89
C ILE A 111 2.25 3.59 7.30
N LEU A 112 1.56 3.06 6.28
CA LEU A 112 0.39 3.72 5.67
C LEU A 112 -0.84 3.72 6.59
N ILE A 113 -0.83 2.90 7.65
CA ILE A 113 -1.86 2.93 8.69
C ILE A 113 -1.84 4.31 9.40
N VAL A 114 -0.67 4.92 9.57
CA VAL A 114 -0.51 6.21 10.27
C VAL A 114 -1.34 7.32 9.62
N PRO A 115 -1.15 7.66 8.32
CA PRO A 115 -1.96 8.69 7.68
C PRO A 115 -3.44 8.30 7.58
N CYS A 116 -3.78 7.02 7.40
CA CYS A 116 -5.18 6.58 7.37
C CYS A 116 -5.91 6.82 8.70
N VAL A 117 -5.31 6.38 9.80
CA VAL A 117 -5.89 6.55 11.14
C VAL A 117 -5.95 8.02 11.50
N TRP A 118 -4.85 8.75 11.29
CA TRP A 118 -4.76 10.17 11.62
C TRP A 118 -5.76 11.01 10.82
N LEU A 119 -5.91 10.76 9.51
CA LEU A 119 -6.89 11.47 8.69
C LEU A 119 -8.31 11.24 9.19
N GLY A 120 -8.67 10.00 9.56
CA GLY A 120 -10.03 9.73 10.03
C GLY A 120 -10.38 10.40 11.35
N PHE A 121 -9.41 10.70 12.23
CA PHE A 121 -9.65 11.58 13.38
C PHE A 121 -9.66 13.05 12.98
N ALA A 122 -8.71 13.49 12.14
CA ALA A 122 -8.59 14.87 11.70
C ALA A 122 -9.84 15.41 11.00
N VAL A 123 -10.53 14.58 10.19
CA VAL A 123 -11.75 14.98 9.48
C VAL A 123 -12.99 15.11 10.38
N GLN A 124 -12.91 14.65 11.63
CA GLN A 124 -14.02 14.73 12.59
C GLN A 124 -13.94 15.98 13.49
N ASP A 125 -12.78 16.65 13.53
CA ASP A 125 -12.57 17.84 14.34
C ASP A 125 -12.30 19.05 13.44
N THR A 126 -13.30 19.93 13.30
CA THR A 126 -13.23 21.14 12.47
C THR A 126 -12.24 22.18 12.98
N SER A 127 -11.73 22.04 14.21
CA SER A 127 -10.63 22.86 14.73
C SER A 127 -9.26 22.43 14.16
N THR A 128 -9.19 21.28 13.48
CA THR A 128 -7.96 20.78 12.87
C THR A 128 -7.42 21.78 11.85
N PRO A 129 -6.20 22.31 12.06
CA PRO A 129 -5.66 23.35 11.18
C PRO A 129 -5.29 22.77 9.81
N PHE A 130 -5.31 23.64 8.80
CA PHE A 130 -4.92 23.27 7.43
C PHE A 130 -3.52 22.65 7.36
N SER A 131 -2.57 23.12 8.17
CA SER A 131 -1.21 22.57 8.26
C SER A 131 -1.18 21.09 8.64
N THR A 132 -2.12 20.61 9.47
CA THR A 132 -2.24 19.18 9.80
C THR A 132 -2.63 18.38 8.55
N PHE A 133 -3.57 18.89 7.74
CA PHE A 133 -3.94 18.24 6.48
C PHE A 133 -2.79 18.23 5.46
N ILE A 134 -1.94 19.27 5.43
CA ILE A 134 -0.71 19.30 4.62
C ILE A 134 0.22 18.16 5.01
N ILE A 135 0.47 17.97 6.31
CA ILE A 135 1.35 16.90 6.81
C ILE A 135 0.76 15.53 6.44
N ILE A 136 -0.52 15.32 6.70
CA ILE A 136 -1.20 14.04 6.36
C ILE A 136 -1.15 13.78 4.85
N SER A 137 -1.36 14.81 4.02
CA SER A 137 -1.29 14.72 2.56
C SER A 137 0.10 14.33 2.09
N LEU A 138 1.16 14.94 2.65
CA LEU A 138 2.54 14.54 2.37
C LEU A 138 2.83 13.10 2.83
N LEU A 139 2.28 12.66 3.96
CA LEU A 139 2.41 11.27 4.44
C LEU A 139 1.69 10.27 3.52
N CYS A 140 0.50 10.60 3.00
CA CYS A 140 -0.15 9.78 1.98
C CYS A 140 0.73 9.58 0.74
N GLY A 141 1.58 10.54 0.40
CA GLY A 141 2.53 10.42 -0.71
C GLY A 141 3.61 9.36 -0.52
N PHE A 142 3.91 8.92 0.71
CA PHE A 142 4.80 7.77 0.95
C PHE A 142 4.25 6.51 0.26
N ALA A 143 2.92 6.38 0.19
CA ALA A 143 2.26 5.27 -0.51
C ALA A 143 2.56 5.30 -2.02
N GLY A 144 2.67 6.48 -2.62
CA GLY A 144 3.04 6.65 -4.04
C GLY A 144 4.47 6.23 -4.37
N ALA A 145 5.36 6.19 -3.37
CA ALA A 145 6.73 5.70 -3.51
C ALA A 145 6.82 4.16 -3.47
N ASN A 146 5.82 3.47 -2.91
CA ASN A 146 5.78 2.01 -2.88
C ASN A 146 5.86 1.38 -4.27
N PHE A 147 5.37 2.06 -5.31
CA PHE A 147 5.47 1.61 -6.70
C PHE A 147 6.91 1.31 -7.12
N ALA A 148 7.85 2.22 -6.87
CA ALA A 148 9.25 2.03 -7.25
C ALA A 148 9.86 0.80 -6.55
N SER A 149 9.63 0.68 -5.24
CA SER A 149 10.13 -0.46 -4.47
C SER A 149 9.45 -1.79 -4.84
N SER A 150 8.13 -1.80 -5.09
CA SER A 150 7.38 -3.00 -5.43
C SER A 150 7.81 -3.55 -6.80
N MET A 151 7.96 -2.67 -7.79
CA MET A 151 8.39 -3.04 -9.13
C MET A 151 9.85 -3.52 -9.14
N ALA A 152 10.73 -2.83 -8.40
CA ALA A 152 12.11 -3.27 -8.24
C ALA A 152 12.20 -4.65 -7.56
N ASN A 153 11.38 -4.90 -6.53
CA ASN A 153 11.35 -6.18 -5.84
C ASN A 153 10.85 -7.33 -6.73
N ILE A 154 9.74 -7.12 -7.44
CA ILE A 154 9.12 -8.18 -8.26
C ILE A 154 9.98 -8.57 -9.46
N SER A 155 10.76 -7.66 -10.04
CA SER A 155 11.62 -7.99 -11.18
C SER A 155 12.66 -9.07 -10.82
N PHE A 156 13.16 -9.12 -9.58
CA PHE A 156 14.12 -10.13 -9.14
C PHE A 156 13.53 -11.55 -9.04
N PHE A 157 12.21 -11.68 -8.90
CA PHE A 157 11.55 -12.99 -8.75
C PHE A 157 11.27 -13.69 -10.08
N PHE A 158 11.34 -13.01 -11.22
CA PHE A 158 10.96 -13.60 -12.51
C PHE A 158 12.15 -13.63 -13.49
N PRO A 159 12.27 -14.68 -14.31
CA PRO A 159 13.23 -14.70 -15.41
C PRO A 159 12.90 -13.61 -16.43
N LYS A 160 13.90 -13.12 -17.17
CA LYS A 160 13.76 -12.01 -18.13
C LYS A 160 12.58 -12.20 -19.09
N GLN A 161 12.35 -13.43 -19.57
CA GLN A 161 11.26 -13.77 -20.49
C GLN A 161 9.85 -13.55 -19.89
N LYS A 162 9.71 -13.62 -18.55
CA LYS A 162 8.42 -13.49 -17.84
C LYS A 162 8.28 -12.17 -17.08
N GLN A 163 9.35 -11.36 -16.99
CA GLN A 163 9.34 -10.10 -16.25
C GLN A 163 8.31 -9.11 -16.80
N GLY A 164 8.17 -8.98 -18.11
CA GLY A 164 7.19 -8.06 -18.71
C GLY A 164 5.76 -8.34 -18.24
N GLY A 165 5.34 -9.61 -18.24
CA GLY A 165 4.02 -10.01 -17.74
C GLY A 165 3.86 -9.82 -16.24
N ALA A 166 4.87 -10.18 -15.44
CA ALA A 166 4.81 -10.04 -13.99
C ALA A 166 4.76 -8.57 -13.53
N LEU A 167 5.61 -7.72 -14.12
CA LEU A 167 5.63 -6.29 -13.87
C LEU A 167 4.37 -5.60 -14.38
N GLY A 168 3.87 -6.00 -15.56
CA GLY A 168 2.60 -5.54 -16.10
C GLY A 168 1.42 -5.85 -15.18
N LEU A 169 1.35 -7.08 -14.65
CA LEU A 169 0.29 -7.47 -13.70
C LEU A 169 0.40 -6.70 -12.38
N ASN A 170 1.60 -6.62 -11.80
CA ASN A 170 1.83 -5.94 -10.53
C ASN A 170 1.52 -4.44 -10.64
N GLY A 171 2.09 -3.77 -11.63
CA GLY A 171 1.88 -2.34 -11.87
C GLY A 171 0.46 -2.02 -12.33
N GLY A 172 -0.10 -2.83 -13.23
CA GLY A 172 -1.45 -2.65 -13.76
C GLY A 172 -2.51 -2.78 -12.67
N LEU A 173 -2.53 -3.92 -11.95
CA LEU A 173 -3.48 -4.13 -10.85
C LEU A 173 -3.21 -3.17 -9.67
N GLY A 174 -1.95 -2.79 -9.44
CA GLY A 174 -1.61 -1.75 -8.47
C GLY A 174 -2.29 -0.41 -8.77
N ASN A 175 -2.22 0.07 -10.01
CA ASN A 175 -2.88 1.32 -10.42
C ASN A 175 -4.41 1.27 -10.30
N MET A 176 -5.04 0.09 -10.37
CA MET A 176 -6.48 -0.04 -10.10
C MET A 176 -6.87 0.37 -8.67
N GLY A 177 -5.92 0.47 -7.74
CA GLY A 177 -6.19 0.98 -6.40
C GLY A 177 -6.81 2.38 -6.40
N VAL A 178 -6.46 3.23 -7.37
CA VAL A 178 -7.04 4.57 -7.50
C VAL A 178 -8.55 4.51 -7.76
N SER A 179 -8.96 3.73 -8.76
CA SER A 179 -10.38 3.60 -9.11
C SER A 179 -11.17 2.83 -8.06
N VAL A 180 -10.57 1.79 -7.44
CA VAL A 180 -11.17 1.07 -6.32
C VAL A 180 -11.42 2.02 -5.15
N MET A 181 -10.46 2.87 -4.80
CA MET A 181 -10.64 3.84 -3.71
C MET A 181 -11.71 4.88 -4.05
N GLN A 182 -11.71 5.41 -5.28
CA GLN A 182 -12.71 6.37 -5.72
C GLN A 182 -14.12 5.78 -5.80
N LEU A 183 -14.26 4.47 -6.01
CA LEU A 183 -15.54 3.76 -5.99
C LEU A 183 -15.99 3.44 -4.56
N VAL A 184 -15.10 2.91 -3.73
CA VAL A 184 -15.44 2.42 -2.39
C VAL A 184 -15.60 3.56 -1.39
N ALA A 185 -14.75 4.59 -1.44
CA ALA A 185 -14.78 5.67 -0.45
C ALA A 185 -16.15 6.38 -0.38
N PRO A 186 -16.81 6.78 -1.49
CA PRO A 186 -18.15 7.36 -1.45
C PRO A 186 -19.23 6.40 -0.91
N LEU A 187 -19.08 5.09 -1.10
CA LEU A 187 -20.03 4.09 -0.61
C LEU A 187 -19.93 3.87 0.89
N VAL A 188 -18.72 3.96 1.47
CA VAL A 188 -18.51 3.64 2.89
C VAL A 188 -18.67 4.84 3.80
N VAL A 189 -18.61 6.07 3.27
CA VAL A 189 -18.93 7.28 4.04
C VAL A 189 -20.42 7.44 4.33
N SER A 190 -21.32 6.71 3.67
CA SER A 190 -22.76 6.72 4.01
C SER A 190 -23.15 5.67 5.05
N LEU A 191 -22.19 4.85 5.49
CA LEU A 191 -22.41 3.72 6.39
C LEU A 191 -21.79 4.00 7.76
N SER A 192 -22.38 3.52 8.85
CA SER A 192 -21.85 3.70 10.21
C SER A 192 -20.85 2.59 10.63
N ILE A 193 -19.99 2.14 9.71
CA ILE A 193 -19.16 0.92 9.87
C ILE A 193 -18.19 1.02 11.05
N PHE A 194 -17.60 2.20 11.26
CA PHE A 194 -16.61 2.43 12.32
C PHE A 194 -17.16 3.21 13.51
N ALA A 195 -18.48 3.22 13.74
CA ALA A 195 -19.09 3.94 14.85
C ALA A 195 -18.53 3.48 16.22
N ALA A 196 -18.27 2.18 16.39
CA ALA A 196 -17.65 1.63 17.60
C ALA A 196 -16.21 2.12 17.85
N PHE A 197 -15.54 2.66 16.83
CA PHE A 197 -14.20 3.21 16.89
C PHE A 197 -14.21 4.76 16.96
N GLY A 198 -15.36 5.36 17.22
CA GLY A 198 -15.52 6.82 17.34
C GLY A 198 -15.68 7.53 16.00
N SER A 199 -16.25 6.88 14.98
CA SER A 199 -16.72 7.55 13.75
C SER A 199 -18.08 8.20 14.01
N HIS A 200 -18.13 9.53 13.91
CA HIS A 200 -19.34 10.32 14.04
C HIS A 200 -19.84 10.76 12.67
N GLY A 201 -21.15 10.59 12.44
CA GLY A 201 -21.82 11.08 11.23
C GLY A 201 -22.13 12.56 11.36
N VAL A 202 -21.99 13.30 10.25
CA VAL A 202 -22.45 14.68 10.12
C VAL A 202 -23.73 14.68 9.28
N GLU A 203 -24.81 15.21 9.84
CA GLU A 203 -26.09 15.35 9.14
C GLU A 203 -25.96 16.32 7.96
N GLN A 204 -26.43 15.88 6.81
CA GLN A 204 -26.42 16.65 5.56
C GLN A 204 -27.77 17.34 5.34
N PRO A 205 -27.84 18.37 4.45
CA PRO A 205 -29.09 19.09 4.19
C PRO A 205 -30.25 18.23 3.66
N ASP A 206 -29.96 17.05 3.12
CA ASP A 206 -30.92 16.07 2.61
C ASP A 206 -31.39 15.06 3.69
N GLY A 207 -30.94 15.23 4.94
CA GLY A 207 -31.24 14.33 6.06
C GLY A 207 -30.38 13.06 6.10
N SER A 208 -29.44 12.88 5.15
CA SER A 208 -28.49 11.77 5.18
C SER A 208 -27.36 12.01 6.19
N GLN A 209 -26.67 10.94 6.59
CA GLN A 209 -25.54 11.00 7.51
C GLN A 209 -24.22 10.72 6.76
N LEU A 210 -23.23 11.61 6.94
CA LEU A 210 -21.92 11.49 6.33
C LEU A 210 -20.84 11.14 7.36
N TYR A 211 -20.28 9.94 7.26
CA TYR A 211 -19.20 9.40 8.08
C TYR A 211 -17.85 9.52 7.35
N LEU A 212 -17.34 10.75 7.22
CA LEU A 212 -16.15 11.02 6.40
C LEU A 212 -14.88 10.27 6.86
N ALA A 213 -14.76 9.98 8.16
CA ALA A 213 -13.65 9.19 8.72
C ALA A 213 -13.49 7.81 8.04
N ASN A 214 -14.60 7.22 7.60
CA ASN A 214 -14.60 5.90 6.96
C ASN A 214 -13.85 5.89 5.63
N ALA A 215 -13.81 7.02 4.92
CA ALA A 215 -13.06 7.14 3.67
C ALA A 215 -11.57 6.81 3.88
N ALA A 216 -11.03 7.11 5.08
CA ALA A 216 -9.64 6.86 5.42
C ALA A 216 -9.43 5.51 6.15
N TRP A 217 -10.28 5.20 7.14
CA TRP A 217 -10.08 4.04 8.01
C TRP A 217 -10.25 2.69 7.33
N ILE A 218 -11.06 2.59 6.26
CA ILE A 218 -11.23 1.33 5.53
C ILE A 218 -9.92 0.78 4.95
N TRP A 219 -8.98 1.66 4.58
CA TRP A 219 -7.68 1.27 4.03
C TRP A 219 -6.65 0.93 5.11
N GLY A 220 -6.81 1.48 6.32
CA GLY A 220 -5.94 1.20 7.47
C GLY A 220 -6.17 -0.17 8.13
N ALA A 221 -7.36 -0.76 7.97
CA ALA A 221 -7.71 -2.05 8.57
C ALA A 221 -7.14 -3.28 7.83
N PHE A 222 -6.81 -3.11 6.54
CA PHE A 222 -6.46 -4.21 5.64
C PHE A 222 -5.04 -4.85 5.79
N PRO A 223 -3.98 -4.13 6.19
CA PRO A 223 -2.61 -4.66 6.10
C PRO A 223 -2.31 -5.85 7.03
N GLY A 224 -2.96 -5.98 8.19
CA GLY A 224 -2.57 -6.92 9.24
C GLY A 224 -2.58 -8.41 8.84
N HIS A 225 -3.40 -8.81 7.85
CA HIS A 225 -3.61 -10.21 7.51
C HIS A 225 -2.63 -10.77 6.46
N PHE A 226 -1.98 -9.91 5.65
CA PHE A 226 -1.16 -10.37 4.52
C PHE A 226 0.27 -10.79 4.90
N TYR A 227 0.74 -10.41 6.10
CA TYR A 227 2.16 -10.58 6.48
C TYR A 227 2.49 -11.88 7.21
N ALA A 228 1.47 -12.63 7.67
CA ALA A 228 1.67 -13.94 8.30
C ALA A 228 2.08 -15.05 7.31
N GLY A 229 1.92 -14.82 6.00
CA GLY A 229 2.01 -15.83 4.95
C GLY A 229 3.16 -15.67 3.95
N GLY A 230 4.43 -15.70 4.39
CA GLY A 230 5.51 -16.25 3.55
C GLY A 230 6.02 -15.46 2.34
N VAL A 231 6.17 -14.13 2.42
CA VAL A 231 7.09 -13.44 1.49
C VAL A 231 8.49 -14.00 1.73
N VAL A 232 9.27 -14.28 0.69
CA VAL A 232 10.58 -14.94 0.86
C VAL A 232 11.69 -13.91 0.73
N ARG A 233 12.63 -13.91 1.68
CA ARG A 233 13.77 -12.99 1.70
C ARG A 233 14.78 -13.46 0.66
N HIS A 234 15.19 -12.59 -0.25
CA HIS A 234 16.38 -12.81 -1.08
C HIS A 234 17.52 -12.00 -0.45
N GLU A 235 18.52 -12.65 0.14
CA GLU A 235 19.81 -12.01 0.45
C GLU A 235 20.72 -12.24 -0.75
N ARG A 236 21.31 -11.17 -1.31
CA ARG A 236 22.53 -11.36 -2.12
C ARG A 236 23.63 -11.77 -1.15
N THR A 237 24.19 -12.96 -1.31
CA THR A 237 25.61 -13.16 -1.02
C THR A 237 26.36 -12.17 -1.91
N GLY A 238 27.05 -11.23 -1.29
CA GLY A 238 28.02 -10.41 -2.00
C GLY A 238 29.13 -11.32 -2.50
N ASP A 239 29.33 -11.35 -3.80
CA ASP A 239 30.61 -11.63 -4.42
C ASP A 239 30.69 -10.84 -5.74
N VAL A 240 31.83 -10.17 -5.86
CA VAL A 240 32.33 -9.20 -6.86
C VAL A 240 31.91 -7.74 -6.66
#